data_AF-A0A7S2H7T2-F1
#
_entry.id   AF-A0A7S2H7T2-F1
#
_cell.length_a   1.000
_cell.length_b   1.000
_cell.length_c   1.000
_cell.angle_alpha   90.00
_cell.angle_beta   90.00
_cell.angle_gamma   90.00
#
_symmetry.space_group_name_H-M   'P 1'
#
loop_
_entity.id
_entity.type
_entity.pdbx_description
1 polymer ?
#
loop_
_entity_poly.entity_id
_entity_poly.type
_entity_poly.pdbx_seq_one_letter_code
_entity_poly.pdbx_strand_id
1 'polypeptide(L)'
;ALPILLGGRNLIGIAQTGSGKTASFLLPAIVQIEAQAPLTKSNPGPVALVLSPTRELAVQISDEAGKLLKFAWESYAHRDTGINSCVFYGGGRKWQQLK
;
A
#
# COMPACT_ATOMS: atom_id res chain seq x y z
N ALA A 1 -3.42 15.31 -6.62
CA ALA A 1 -3.80 13.89 -6.53
C ALA A 1 -4.79 13.64 -5.39
N LEU A 2 -4.45 14.00 -4.14
CA LEU A 2 -5.19 13.55 -2.94
C LEU A 2 -6.71 13.81 -2.95
N PRO A 3 -7.24 15.03 -3.23
CA PRO A 3 -8.70 15.25 -3.21
C PRO A 3 -9.46 14.46 -4.28
N ILE A 4 -8.81 14.12 -5.39
CA ILE A 4 -9.43 13.35 -6.47
C ILE A 4 -9.56 11.89 -6.06
N LEU A 5 -8.46 11.31 -5.54
CA LEU A 5 -8.38 9.91 -5.14
C LEU A 5 -9.23 9.62 -3.89
N LEU A 6 -9.23 10.51 -2.88
CA LEU A 6 -10.09 10.37 -1.70
C LEU A 6 -11.58 10.42 -2.05
N GLY A 7 -11.94 11.14 -3.13
CA GLY A 7 -13.29 11.13 -3.70
C GLY A 7 -13.64 9.87 -4.49
N GLY A 8 -12.80 8.83 -4.48
CA GLY A 8 -13.04 7.55 -5.18
C GLY A 8 -12.91 7.65 -6.70
N ARG A 9 -12.25 8.67 -7.23
CA ARG A 9 -12.09 8.88 -8.68
C ARG A 9 -10.74 8.41 -9.18
N ASN A 10 -10.72 7.93 -10.43
CA ASN A 10 -9.50 7.54 -11.13
C ASN A 10 -8.64 8.75 -11.49
N LEU A 11 -7.31 8.57 -11.49
CA LEU A 11 -6.34 9.62 -11.78
C LEU A 11 -5.19 9.06 -12.63
N ILE A 12 -4.83 9.78 -13.69
CA ILE A 12 -3.53 9.60 -14.36
C ILE A 12 -2.59 10.71 -13.87
N GLY A 13 -1.55 10.32 -13.14
CA GLY A 13 -0.55 11.26 -12.61
C GLY A 13 0.73 11.26 -13.44
N ILE A 14 1.03 12.39 -14.09
CA ILE A 14 2.29 12.59 -14.83
C ILE A 14 3.21 13.44 -13.97
N ALA A 15 4.29 12.85 -13.47
CA ALA A 15 5.30 13.58 -12.70
C ALA A 15 6.66 12.86 -12.76
N GLN A 16 7.76 13.60 -12.55
CA GLN A 16 9.12 13.05 -12.49
C GLN A 16 9.34 12.20 -11.24
N THR A 17 10.35 11.32 -11.22
CA THR A 17 10.75 10.59 -10.00
C THR A 17 11.13 11.57 -8.87
N GLY A 18 10.95 11.18 -7.61
CA GLY A 18 11.20 12.06 -6.46
C GLY A 18 10.11 13.09 -6.15
N SER A 19 9.07 13.23 -6.99
CA SER A 19 7.95 14.17 -6.80
C SER A 19 6.86 13.71 -5.82
N GLY A 20 7.07 12.62 -5.07
CA GLY A 20 6.08 12.11 -4.12
C GLY A 20 4.95 11.26 -4.73
N LYS A 21 5.11 10.75 -5.97
CA LYS A 21 4.10 9.88 -6.63
C LYS A 21 3.68 8.70 -5.75
N THR A 22 4.63 8.05 -5.07
CA THR A 22 4.37 6.90 -4.20
C THR A 22 3.40 7.26 -3.07
N ALA A 23 3.70 8.30 -2.29
CA ALA A 23 2.80 8.79 -1.24
C ALA A 23 1.44 9.23 -1.81
N SER A 24 1.43 9.78 -3.03
CA SER A 24 0.20 10.31 -3.65
C SER A 24 -0.88 9.25 -3.90
N PHE A 25 -0.50 7.98 -4.12
CA PHE A 25 -1.45 6.86 -4.23
C PHE A 25 -1.53 6.00 -2.96
N LEU A 26 -0.46 5.91 -2.16
CA LEU A 26 -0.48 5.13 -0.92
C LEU A 26 -1.33 5.77 0.19
N LEU A 27 -1.20 7.07 0.41
CA LEU A 27 -1.96 7.78 1.45
C LEU A 27 -3.48 7.62 1.28
N PRO A 28 -4.08 7.91 0.11
CA PRO A 28 -5.52 7.73 -0.05
C PRO A 28 -5.93 6.25 0.05
N ALA A 29 -5.08 5.31 -0.39
CA ALA A 29 -5.35 3.89 -0.23
C ALA A 29 -5.41 3.48 1.25
N ILE A 30 -4.46 3.93 2.08
CA ILE A 30 -4.45 3.66 3.53
C ILE A 30 -5.72 4.20 4.18
N VAL A 31 -6.06 5.46 3.93
CA VAL A 31 -7.28 6.09 4.49
C VAL A 31 -8.54 5.32 4.07
N GLN A 32 -8.61 4.87 2.82
CA GLN A 32 -9.74 4.09 2.33
C GLN A 32 -9.81 2.68 2.93
N ILE A 33 -8.66 2.06 3.22
CA ILE A 33 -8.61 0.75 3.89
C ILE A 33 -9.08 0.87 5.35
N GLU A 34 -8.62 1.90 6.08
CA GLU A 34 -9.05 2.14 7.47
C GLU A 34 -10.55 2.44 7.60
N ALA A 35 -11.15 3.01 6.55
CA ALA A 35 -12.58 3.29 6.52
C ALA A 35 -13.45 2.06 6.18
N GLN A 36 -12.85 0.91 5.84
CA GLN A 36 -13.57 -0.33 5.50
C GLN A 36 -13.66 -1.28 6.70
N ALA A 37 -14.64 -2.19 6.65
CA ALA A 37 -14.73 -3.26 7.64
C ALA A 37 -13.48 -4.18 7.58
N PRO A 38 -12.98 -4.66 8.73
CA PRO A 38 -11.84 -5.57 8.74
C PRO A 38 -12.06 -6.84 7.91
N LEU A 39 -10.98 -7.38 7.35
CA LEU A 39 -11.03 -8.64 6.63
C LEU A 39 -11.45 -9.78 7.55
N THR A 40 -12.27 -10.67 7.03
CA THR A 40 -12.74 -11.88 7.72
C THR A 40 -12.05 -13.12 7.15
N LYS A 41 -12.04 -14.22 7.90
CA LYS A 41 -11.52 -15.50 7.40
C LYS A 41 -12.21 -15.99 6.12
N SER A 42 -13.45 -15.58 5.90
CA SER A 42 -14.26 -15.88 4.70
C SER A 42 -13.95 -14.98 3.51
N ASN A 43 -13.24 -13.85 3.70
CA ASN A 43 -12.80 -12.96 2.63
C ASN A 43 -11.31 -12.63 2.77
N PRO A 44 -10.42 -13.62 2.58
CA PRO A 44 -8.98 -13.39 2.64
C PRO A 44 -8.49 -12.77 1.33
N GLY A 45 -7.89 -11.58 1.38
CA GLY A 45 -7.28 -10.99 0.19
C GLY A 45 -6.75 -9.58 0.43
N PRO A 46 -5.83 -9.09 -0.43
CA PRO A 46 -5.36 -7.72 -0.36
C PRO A 46 -6.49 -6.75 -0.71
N VAL A 47 -6.65 -5.68 0.07
CA VAL A 47 -7.63 -4.61 -0.19
C VAL A 47 -7.10 -3.62 -1.25
N ALA A 48 -5.77 -3.52 -1.40
CA ALA A 48 -5.11 -2.69 -2.40
C ALA A 48 -3.97 -3.46 -3.09
N LEU A 49 -3.81 -3.23 -4.39
CA LEU A 49 -2.75 -3.79 -5.21
C LEU A 49 -1.99 -2.68 -5.93
N VAL A 50 -0.67 -2.67 -5.80
CA VAL A 50 0.22 -1.76 -6.52
C VAL A 50 1.08 -2.57 -7.48
N LEU A 51 1.02 -2.23 -8.76
CA LEU A 51 1.83 -2.87 -9.79
C LEU A 51 3.02 -1.98 -10.15
N SER A 52 4.19 -2.61 -10.31
CA SER A 52 5.43 -1.95 -10.68
C SER A 52 6.08 -2.71 -11.85
N PRO A 53 6.66 -2.01 -12.84
CA PRO A 53 7.33 -2.63 -13.98
C PRO A 53 8.65 -3.33 -13.61
N THR A 54 9.29 -2.94 -12.50
CA THR A 54 10.58 -3.51 -12.08
C THR A 54 10.57 -3.89 -10.60
N ARG A 55 11.47 -4.83 -10.26
CA ARG A 55 11.70 -5.30 -8.89
C ARG A 55 12.17 -4.17 -7.98
N GLU A 56 13.12 -3.38 -8.45
CA GLU A 56 13.76 -2.30 -7.70
C GLU A 56 12.71 -1.27 -7.28
N LEU A 57 11.81 -0.91 -8.20
CA LEU A 57 10.73 0.03 -7.93
C LEU A 57 9.67 -0.59 -7.00
N ALA A 58 9.37 -1.89 -7.12
CA ALA A 58 8.45 -2.57 -6.21
C ALA A 58 8.96 -2.56 -4.76
N VAL A 59 10.26 -2.84 -4.56
CA VAL A 59 10.91 -2.78 -3.25
C VAL A 59 10.88 -1.35 -2.69
N GLN A 60 11.21 -0.34 -3.50
CA GLN A 60 11.15 1.06 -3.07
C GLN A 60 9.74 1.49 -2.64
N ILE A 61 8.70 1.05 -3.36
CA ILE A 61 7.30 1.32 -3.00
C ILE A 61 6.95 0.61 -1.69
N SER A 62 7.37 -0.65 -1.51
CA SER A 62 7.13 -1.42 -0.29
C SER A 62 7.78 -0.78 0.94
N ASP A 63 9.03 -0.31 0.81
CA ASP A 63 9.74 0.38 1.89
C ASP A 63 9.02 1.67 2.29
N GLU A 64 8.52 2.42 1.31
CA GLU A 64 7.76 3.64 1.56
C GLU A 64 6.39 3.35 2.19
N ALA A 65 5.70 2.30 1.75
CA ALA A 65 4.46 1.83 2.38
C ALA A 65 4.70 1.48 3.86
N GLY A 66 5.76 0.73 4.17
CA GLY A 66 6.12 0.38 5.54
C GLY A 66 6.40 1.59 6.44
N LYS A 67 6.93 2.70 5.89
CA LYS A 67 7.07 3.96 6.65
C LYS A 67 5.74 4.63 6.92
N LEU A 68 4.88 4.75 5.89
CA LEU A 68 3.57 5.40 6.01
C LEU A 68 2.63 4.63 6.94
N LEU A 69 2.65 3.30 6.88
CA LEU A 69 1.83 2.45 7.74
C LEU A 69 2.14 2.59 9.22
N LYS A 70 3.35 3.02 9.62
CA LYS A 70 3.65 3.33 11.03
C LYS A 70 2.81 4.48 11.59
N PHE A 71 2.28 5.34 10.71
CA PHE A 71 1.44 6.48 11.06
C PHE A 71 -0.06 6.19 10.83
N ALA A 72 -0.39 5.04 10.24
CA ALA A 72 -1.79 4.60 10.12
C ALA A 72 -2.31 4.30 11.53
N TRP A 73 -3.52 4.77 11.84
CA TRP A 73 -4.14 4.61 13.15
C TRP A 73 -4.29 3.14 13.50
N GLU A 74 -4.77 2.32 12.56
CA GLU A 74 -5.05 0.91 12.81
C GLU A 74 -3.76 0.14 13.13
N SER A 75 -2.69 0.43 12.38
CA SER A 75 -1.36 -0.15 12.61
C SER A 75 -0.68 0.37 13.89
N TYR A 76 -1.04 1.57 14.36
CA TYR A 76 -0.55 2.12 15.63
C TYR A 76 -1.28 1.54 16.84
N ALA A 77 -2.61 1.47 16.78
CA ALA A 77 -3.48 1.01 17.85
C ALA A 77 -3.45 -0.52 18.01
N HIS A 78 -3.31 -1.26 16.90
CA HIS A 78 -3.39 -2.71 16.89
C HIS A 78 -2.24 -3.34 16.09
N ARG A 79 -1.10 -3.57 16.77
CA ARG A 79 0.10 -4.13 16.14
C ARG A 79 -0.09 -5.49 15.47
N ASP A 80 -1.04 -6.29 15.96
CA ASP A 80 -1.27 -7.65 15.46
C ASP A 80 -2.39 -7.74 14.40
N THR A 81 -3.21 -6.69 14.26
CA THR A 81 -4.37 -6.67 13.33
C THR A 81 -4.39 -5.45 12.40
N GLY A 82 -3.32 -4.66 12.41
CA GLY A 82 -3.15 -3.49 11.55
C GLY A 82 -3.04 -3.83 10.07
N ILE A 83 -2.90 -2.77 9.26
CA ILE A 83 -2.71 -2.93 7.82
C ILE A 83 -1.31 -3.51 7.57
N ASN A 84 -1.27 -4.65 6.89
CA ASN A 84 -0.04 -5.31 6.47
C ASN A 84 0.21 -5.07 4.98
N SER A 85 1.48 -4.87 4.62
CA SER A 85 1.94 -4.79 3.22
C SER A 85 2.94 -5.89 2.93
N CYS A 86 2.73 -6.64 1.85
CA CYS A 86 3.68 -7.61 1.31
C CYS A 86 4.09 -7.20 -0.11
N VAL A 87 5.28 -7.60 -0.52
CA VAL A 87 5.82 -7.30 -1.86
C VAL A 87 6.23 -8.58 -2.57
N PHE A 88 5.75 -8.74 -3.80
CA PHE A 88 6.04 -9.90 -4.63
C PHE A 88 6.81 -9.51 -5.90
N TYR A 89 7.92 -10.19 -6.17
CA TYR A 89 8.73 -10.00 -7.38
C TYR A 89 9.54 -11.25 -7.74
N GLY A 90 9.93 -11.33 -9.02
CA GLY A 90 10.77 -12.41 -9.55
C GLY A 90 12.19 -12.42 -8.99
N GLY A 91 12.79 -13.60 -8.89
CA GLY A 91 14.18 -13.77 -8.43
C GLY A 91 14.39 -13.65 -6.90
N GLY A 92 13.33 -13.40 -6.13
CA GLY A 92 13.35 -13.46 -4.67
C GLY A 92 12.97 -14.86 -4.15
N ARG A 93 13.37 -15.18 -2.91
CA ARG A 93 12.91 -16.40 -2.24
C ARG A 93 11.42 -16.27 -1.92
N LYS A 94 10.60 -17.25 -2.34
CA LYS A 94 9.14 -17.24 -2.15
C LYS A 94 8.73 -17.04 -0.68
N TRP A 95 9.35 -17.79 0.22
CA TRP A 95 9.03 -17.76 1.64
C TRP A 95 9.32 -16.43 2.34
N GLN A 96 10.28 -15.65 1.83
CA GLN A 96 10.60 -14.34 2.42
C GLN A 96 9.58 -13.25 2.05
N GLN A 97 8.79 -13.48 0.99
CA GLN A 97 7.80 -12.53 0.47
C GLN A 97 6.41 -12.73 1.07
N LEU A 98 6.20 -13.80 1.86
CA LEU A 98 4.96 -14.10 2.58
C LEU A 98 4.90 -13.47 3.98
N LYS A 99 5.84 -12.58 4.29
CA LYS A 99 5.89 -11.84 5.56
C LYS A 99 5.02 -10.61 5.51
#